data_AF-A0A662HB80-F1
#
_entry.id   AF-A0A662HB80-F1
#
_cell.length_a   1.000
_cell.length_b   1.000
_cell.length_c   1.000
_cell.angle_alpha   90.00
_cell.angle_beta   90.00
_cell.angle_gamma   90.00
#
_symmetry.space_group_name_H-M   'P 1'
#
loop_
_entity.id
_entity.type
_entity.pdbx_description
1 polymer ?
#
loop_
_entity_poly.entity_id
_entity_poly.type
_entity_poly.pdbx_seq_one_letter_code
_entity_poly.pdbx_strand_id
1 'polypeptide(L)'
;QELLSHREMVGQELRKIIDEKTEEWGIKVISVEVKDVVIPQILQDAMSRQAQAERERQARVTLAKAEWEAAELMLKASKVYEKNRIALMLRWMNMLYEIGQQPGTNTLIFVPANVPEAGFPFSILGIKGLEKLSKEKEEK
;
A
#
# COMPACT_ATOMS: atom_id res chain seq x y z
N GLN A 1 5.73 -11.39 -17.39
CA GLN A 1 5.61 -10.80 -18.74
C GLN A 1 6.94 -10.77 -19.49
N GLU A 2 8.08 -10.57 -18.82
CA GLU A 2 9.39 -10.42 -19.48
C GLU A 2 9.91 -11.65 -20.25
N LEU A 3 9.60 -12.87 -19.77
CA LEU A 3 9.96 -14.12 -20.48
C LEU A 3 9.11 -14.39 -21.71
N LEU A 4 7.84 -13.93 -21.72
CA LEU A 4 6.94 -14.08 -22.88
C LEU A 4 7.29 -13.05 -23.97
N SER A 5 7.59 -11.80 -23.58
CA SER A 5 8.02 -10.77 -24.53
C SER A 5 9.37 -11.10 -25.17
N HIS A 6 10.29 -11.72 -24.44
CA HIS A 6 11.56 -12.18 -25.01
C HIS A 6 11.37 -13.28 -26.06
N ARG A 7 10.39 -14.18 -25.91
CA ARG A 7 10.13 -15.24 -26.90
C ARG A 7 9.69 -14.67 -28.25
N GLU A 8 8.80 -13.68 -28.24
CA GLU A 8 8.33 -13.03 -29.48
C GLU A 8 9.44 -12.24 -30.17
N MET A 9 10.26 -11.49 -29.42
CA MET A 9 11.40 -10.76 -29.99
C MET A 9 12.41 -11.69 -30.64
N VAL A 10 12.82 -12.75 -29.92
CA VAL A 10 13.78 -13.74 -30.43
C VAL A 10 13.19 -14.47 -31.66
N GLY A 11 11.90 -14.79 -31.66
CA GLY A 11 11.24 -15.38 -32.82
C GLY A 11 11.25 -14.48 -34.07
N GLN A 12 11.04 -13.18 -33.89
CA GLN A 12 11.12 -12.20 -35.00
C GLN A 12 12.54 -12.04 -35.54
N GLU A 13 13.53 -12.01 -34.65
CA GLU A 13 14.94 -11.91 -35.02
C GLU A 13 15.43 -13.15 -35.76
N LEU A 14 15.07 -14.34 -35.26
CA LEU A 14 15.33 -15.61 -35.94
C LEU A 14 14.65 -15.69 -37.30
N ARG A 15 13.39 -15.23 -37.40
CA ARG A 15 12.68 -15.20 -38.68
C ARG A 15 13.44 -14.38 -39.72
N LYS A 16 13.90 -13.17 -39.37
CA LYS A 16 14.68 -12.34 -40.30
C LYS A 16 15.93 -13.04 -40.80
N ILE A 17 16.73 -13.60 -39.87
CA ILE A 17 17.99 -14.25 -40.21
C ILE A 17 17.78 -15.47 -41.11
N ILE A 18 16.72 -16.25 -40.85
CA ILE A 18 16.43 -17.45 -41.64
C ILE A 18 15.89 -17.05 -43.02
N ASP A 19 14.95 -16.09 -43.09
CA ASP A 19 14.36 -15.64 -44.37
C ASP A 19 15.43 -15.13 -45.33
N GLU A 20 16.38 -14.33 -44.84
CA GLU A 20 17.53 -13.81 -45.60
C GLU A 20 18.39 -14.93 -46.20
N LYS A 21 18.59 -16.04 -45.48
CA LYS A 21 19.36 -17.19 -46.00
C LYS A 21 18.55 -18.09 -46.92
N THR A 22 17.24 -18.16 -46.76
CA THR A 22 16.37 -19.04 -47.56
C THR A 22 15.89 -18.41 -48.87
N GLU A 23 16.01 -17.09 -49.04
CA GLU A 23 15.74 -16.41 -50.32
C GLU A 23 16.64 -16.93 -51.45
N GLU A 24 17.91 -17.26 -51.18
CA GLU A 24 18.83 -17.85 -52.16
C GLU A 24 18.33 -19.19 -52.72
N TRP A 25 17.49 -19.90 -51.96
CA TRP A 25 16.90 -21.18 -52.35
C TRP A 25 15.47 -21.05 -52.86
N GLY A 26 14.92 -19.84 -52.92
CA GLY A 26 13.55 -19.57 -53.36
C GLY A 26 12.47 -20.04 -52.38
N ILE A 27 12.82 -20.22 -51.10
CA ILE A 27 11.90 -20.70 -50.05
C ILE A 27 11.50 -19.51 -49.17
N LYS A 28 10.19 -19.29 -48.97
CA LYS A 28 9.65 -18.23 -48.12
C LYS A 28 9.25 -18.75 -46.74
N VAL A 29 9.78 -18.16 -45.68
CA VAL A 29 9.50 -18.60 -44.29
C VAL A 29 8.27 -17.86 -43.72
N ILE A 30 7.25 -18.63 -43.34
CA ILE A 30 5.96 -18.09 -42.85
C ILE A 30 5.99 -17.79 -41.36
N SER A 31 6.58 -18.66 -40.53
CA SER A 31 6.67 -18.50 -39.07
C SER A 31 7.83 -19.31 -38.49
N VAL A 32 8.48 -18.76 -37.47
CA VAL A 32 9.50 -19.46 -36.67
C VAL A 32 9.03 -19.46 -35.22
N GLU A 33 8.97 -20.63 -34.60
CA GLU A 33 8.58 -20.82 -33.22
C GLU A 33 9.71 -21.50 -32.44
N VAL A 34 10.06 -20.94 -31.29
CA VAL A 34 11.07 -21.51 -30.40
C VAL A 34 10.38 -22.58 -29.53
N LYS A 35 10.72 -23.86 -29.75
CA LYS A 35 10.16 -24.98 -28.97
C LYS A 35 10.71 -25.02 -27.55
N ASP A 36 11.90 -25.61 -27.36
CA ASP A 36 12.44 -25.89 -26.04
C ASP A 36 13.81 -25.23 -25.85
N VAL A 37 13.94 -24.48 -24.75
CA VAL A 37 15.21 -23.93 -24.28
C VAL A 37 15.57 -24.66 -23.00
N VAL A 38 16.62 -25.47 -23.05
CA VAL A 38 17.11 -26.21 -21.87
C VAL A 38 18.11 -25.31 -21.14
N ILE A 39 17.70 -24.81 -19.98
CA ILE A 39 18.58 -24.04 -19.10
C ILE A 39 19.28 -25.03 -18.15
N PRO A 40 20.62 -25.00 -18.01
CA PRO A 40 21.32 -25.85 -17.07
C PRO A 40 20.92 -25.52 -15.62
N GLN A 41 20.77 -26.55 -14.78
CA GLN A 41 20.26 -26.43 -13.40
C GLN A 41 20.99 -25.37 -12.56
N ILE A 42 22.31 -25.27 -12.72
CA ILE A 42 23.16 -24.30 -11.99
C ILE A 42 22.77 -22.84 -12.33
N LEU A 43 22.47 -22.56 -13.61
CA LEU A 43 22.07 -21.21 -14.03
C LEU A 43 20.65 -20.89 -13.56
N GLN A 44 19.76 -21.89 -13.56
CA GLN A 44 18.38 -21.73 -13.10
C GLN A 44 18.33 -21.27 -11.64
N ASP A 45 19.14 -21.86 -10.77
CA ASP A 45 19.22 -21.48 -9.36
C ASP A 45 19.77 -20.06 -9.17
N ALA A 46 20.82 -19.70 -9.92
CA ALA A 46 21.40 -18.36 -9.88
C ALA A 46 20.41 -17.29 -10.38
N MET A 47 19.75 -17.54 -11.51
CA MET A 47 18.74 -16.65 -12.08
C MET A 47 17.53 -16.50 -11.15
N SER A 48 17.08 -17.58 -10.51
CA SER A 48 15.97 -17.55 -9.57
C SER A 48 16.29 -16.67 -8.35
N ARG A 49 17.50 -16.82 -7.78
CA ARG A 49 17.97 -15.96 -6.68
C ARG A 49 18.08 -14.49 -7.09
N GLN A 50 18.61 -14.22 -8.29
CA GLN A 50 18.71 -12.86 -8.80
C GLN A 50 17.33 -12.23 -9.04
N ALA A 51 16.41 -12.98 -9.66
CA ALA A 51 15.05 -12.53 -9.90
C ALA A 51 14.30 -12.24 -8.60
N GLN A 52 14.50 -13.07 -7.56
CA GLN A 52 13.92 -12.84 -6.24
C GLN A 52 14.49 -11.58 -5.59
N ALA A 53 15.82 -11.41 -5.61
CA ALA A 53 16.46 -10.22 -5.06
C ALA A 53 15.98 -8.92 -5.75
N GLU A 54 15.83 -8.95 -7.08
CA GLU A 54 15.32 -7.81 -7.83
C GLU A 54 13.85 -7.54 -7.52
N ARG A 55 13.01 -8.57 -7.41
CA ARG A 55 11.60 -8.41 -6.98
C ARG A 55 11.49 -7.81 -5.59
N GLU A 56 12.29 -8.29 -4.63
CA GLU A 56 12.30 -7.74 -3.27
C GLU A 56 12.79 -6.29 -3.26
N ARG A 57 13.81 -5.98 -4.05
CA ARG A 57 14.29 -4.60 -4.21
C ARG A 57 13.18 -3.70 -4.77
N GLN A 58 12.51 -4.13 -5.83
CA GLN A 58 11.39 -3.40 -6.43
C GLN A 58 10.23 -3.24 -5.46
N ALA A 59 9.86 -4.30 -4.73
CA ALA A 59 8.82 -4.25 -3.72
C ALA A 59 9.13 -3.22 -2.63
N ARG A 60 10.38 -3.18 -2.13
CA ARG A 60 10.82 -2.17 -1.15
C ARG A 60 10.73 -0.75 -1.68
N VAL A 61 11.15 -0.51 -2.93
CA VAL A 61 11.05 0.81 -3.56
C VAL A 61 9.59 1.24 -3.72
N THR A 62 8.72 0.33 -4.15
CA THR A 62 7.28 0.61 -4.30
C THR A 62 6.63 0.93 -2.97
N LEU A 63 6.95 0.16 -1.92
CA LEU A 63 6.44 0.42 -0.57
C LEU A 63 6.90 1.78 -0.03
N ALA A 64 8.19 2.11 -0.17
CA ALA A 64 8.71 3.41 0.25
C ALA A 64 8.05 4.58 -0.50
N LYS A 65 7.76 4.42 -1.80
CA LYS A 65 7.01 5.43 -2.57
C LYS A 65 5.57 5.58 -2.07
N ALA A 66 4.88 4.46 -1.85
CA ALA A 66 3.51 4.47 -1.34
C ALA A 66 3.43 5.14 0.03
N GLU A 67 4.39 4.89 0.92
CA GLU A 67 4.49 5.56 2.23
C GLU A 67 4.73 7.06 2.09
N TRP A 68 5.62 7.47 1.19
CA TRP A 68 5.88 8.89 0.93
C TRP A 68 4.63 9.61 0.41
N GLU A 69 3.94 9.03 -0.57
CA GLU A 69 2.68 9.58 -1.11
C GLU A 69 1.59 9.67 -0.02
N ALA A 70 1.44 8.62 0.79
CA ALA A 70 0.50 8.61 1.90
C ALA A 70 0.80 9.71 2.92
N ALA A 71 2.08 9.88 3.31
CA ALA A 71 2.50 10.92 4.24
C ALA A 71 2.25 12.32 3.68
N GLU A 72 2.51 12.55 2.39
CA GLU A 72 2.25 13.82 1.74
C GLU A 72 0.75 14.18 1.75
N LEU A 73 -0.10 13.21 1.42
CA LEU A 73 -1.56 13.39 1.46
C LEU A 73 -2.07 13.64 2.89
N MET A 74 -1.52 12.93 3.89
CA MET A 74 -1.85 13.18 5.29
C MET A 74 -1.46 14.60 5.73
N LEU A 75 -0.30 15.09 5.31
CA LEU A 75 0.14 16.45 5.60
C LEU A 75 -0.78 17.50 4.96
N LYS A 76 -1.19 17.27 3.71
CA LYS A 76 -2.20 18.11 3.02
C LYS A 76 -3.53 18.09 3.77
N ALA A 77 -4.01 16.92 4.19
CA ALA A 77 -5.25 16.79 4.96
C ALA A 77 -5.15 17.49 6.33
N SER A 78 -4.02 17.38 7.02
CA SER A 78 -3.79 18.06 8.31
C SER A 78 -3.95 19.58 8.20
N LYS A 79 -3.41 20.19 7.13
CA LYS A 79 -3.56 21.64 6.88
C LYS A 79 -5.02 22.06 6.65
N VAL A 80 -5.85 21.16 6.13
CA VAL A 80 -7.30 21.39 5.96
C VAL A 80 -7.99 21.33 7.32
N TYR A 81 -7.63 20.35 8.16
CA TYR A 81 -8.21 20.20 9.50
C TYR A 81 -7.82 21.33 10.46
N GLU A 82 -6.61 21.90 10.31
CA GLU A 82 -6.16 23.05 11.11
C GLU A 82 -7.12 24.25 10.98
N LYS A 83 -7.65 24.50 9.78
CA LYS A 83 -8.56 25.61 9.52
C LYS A 83 -9.98 25.38 10.01
N ASN A 84 -10.40 24.13 10.21
CA ASN A 84 -11.78 23.79 10.57
C ASN A 84 -11.85 22.68 11.63
N ARG A 85 -12.07 23.10 12.88
CA ARG A 85 -12.19 22.20 14.03
C ARG A 85 -13.38 21.23 13.94
N ILE A 86 -14.46 21.59 13.24
CA ILE A 86 -15.62 20.71 13.02
C ILE A 86 -15.24 19.57 12.08
N ALA A 87 -14.41 19.82 11.07
CA ALA A 87 -13.95 18.79 10.13
C ALA A 87 -13.12 17.70 10.84
N LEU A 88 -12.26 18.09 11.79
CA LEU A 88 -11.51 17.14 12.61
C LEU A 88 -12.44 16.27 13.47
N MET A 89 -13.48 16.86 14.04
CA MET A 89 -14.47 16.14 14.85
C MET A 89 -15.28 15.13 14.02
N LEU A 90 -15.66 15.48 12.78
CA LEU A 90 -16.30 14.54 11.86
C LEU A 90 -15.38 13.37 11.47
N ARG A 91 -14.09 13.65 11.23
CA ARG A 91 -13.09 12.60 10.97
C ARG A 91 -12.91 11.68 12.19
N TRP A 92 -12.91 12.25 13.40
CA TRP A 92 -12.87 11.48 14.64
C TRP A 92 -14.10 10.57 14.81
N MET A 93 -15.31 11.10 14.56
CA MET A 93 -16.54 10.31 14.56
C MET A 93 -16.52 9.19 13.53
N ASN A 94 -16.03 9.46 12.31
CA ASN A 94 -15.91 8.42 11.28
C ASN A 94 -14.91 7.33 11.69
N MET A 95 -13.75 7.69 12.28
CA MET A 95 -12.81 6.69 12.80
C MET A 95 -13.44 5.81 13.89
N LEU A 96 -14.22 6.39 14.80
CA LEU A 96 -14.94 5.63 15.82
C LEU A 96 -16.01 4.71 15.21
N TYR A 97 -16.69 5.15 14.16
CA TYR A 97 -17.64 4.33 13.42
C TYR A 97 -16.97 3.17 12.68
N GLU A 98 -15.83 3.41 12.02
CA GLU A 98 -15.02 2.38 11.35
C GLU A 98 -14.50 1.33 12.34
N ILE A 99 -14.04 1.74 13.53
CA ILE A 99 -13.60 0.84 14.59
C ILE A 99 -14.80 0.05 15.17
N GLY A 100 -15.94 0.71 15.38
CA GLY A 100 -17.15 0.09 15.94
C GLY A 100 -17.84 -0.92 15.01
N GLN A 101 -17.58 -0.83 13.70
CA GLN A 101 -18.08 -1.78 12.70
C GLN A 101 -17.22 -3.03 12.55
N GLN A 102 -16.06 -3.13 13.22
CA GLN A 102 -15.24 -4.35 13.19
C GLN A 102 -15.85 -5.44 14.10
N PRO A 103 -16.29 -6.59 13.56
CA PRO A 103 -16.82 -7.67 14.37
C PRO A 103 -15.69 -8.30 15.20
N GLY A 104 -15.72 -8.13 16.53
CA GLY A 104 -14.82 -8.81 17.47
C GLY A 104 -14.05 -7.92 18.47
N THR A 105 -14.15 -6.58 18.37
CA THR A 105 -13.43 -5.68 19.28
C THR A 105 -14.33 -5.25 20.44
N ASN A 106 -14.33 -6.01 21.54
CA ASN A 106 -14.80 -5.51 22.83
C ASN A 106 -13.94 -4.30 23.22
N THR A 107 -14.54 -3.13 23.12
CA THR A 107 -14.00 -1.79 23.35
C THR A 107 -13.34 -1.62 24.72
N LEU A 108 -12.03 -1.89 24.82
CA LEU A 108 -11.13 -1.35 25.85
C LEU A 108 -10.40 -0.14 25.25
N ILE A 109 -10.93 1.06 25.51
CA ILE A 109 -10.33 2.32 25.07
C ILE A 109 -9.28 2.73 26.11
N PHE A 110 -8.01 2.47 25.82
CA PHE A 110 -6.91 3.10 26.55
C PHE A 110 -6.75 4.53 26.05
N VAL A 111 -7.26 5.50 26.81
CA VAL A 111 -7.00 6.92 26.56
C VAL A 111 -5.62 7.25 27.16
N PRO A 112 -4.60 7.57 26.36
CA PRO A 112 -3.33 8.05 26.89
C PRO A 112 -3.55 9.37 27.66
N ALA A 113 -2.92 9.49 28.83
CA ALA A 113 -3.15 10.54 29.82
C ALA A 113 -2.80 11.98 29.38
N ASN A 114 -2.43 12.22 28.11
CA ASN A 114 -2.15 13.55 27.59
C ASN A 114 -2.97 13.87 26.34
N VAL A 115 -4.29 13.90 26.53
CA VAL A 115 -5.24 14.40 25.54
C VAL A 115 -5.40 15.92 25.72
N PRO A 116 -5.16 16.74 24.68
CA PRO A 116 -5.46 18.17 24.73
C PRO A 116 -6.94 18.37 25.09
N GLU A 117 -7.23 19.34 25.97
CA GLU A 117 -8.58 19.71 26.49
C GLU A 117 -9.65 19.91 25.41
N ALA A 118 -9.26 19.97 24.15
CA ALA A 118 -10.11 20.17 22.99
C ALA A 118 -11.02 18.98 22.61
N GLY A 119 -10.80 17.77 23.16
CA GLY A 119 -11.32 16.52 22.61
C GLY A 119 -12.40 15.74 23.38
N PHE A 120 -12.85 16.16 24.58
CA PHE A 120 -13.79 15.35 25.37
C PHE A 120 -14.96 16.16 25.96
N PRO A 121 -16.22 15.88 25.56
CA PRO A 121 -17.40 16.36 26.28
C PRO A 121 -17.72 15.53 27.54
N PHE A 122 -17.00 14.43 27.79
CA PHE A 122 -17.28 13.52 28.91
C PHE A 122 -16.56 13.87 30.23
N SER A 123 -15.46 14.63 30.18
CA SER A 123 -14.72 15.06 31.39
C SER A 123 -15.48 16.10 32.22
N ILE A 124 -16.33 16.90 31.57
CA ILE A 124 -17.18 17.90 32.21
C ILE A 124 -18.31 17.23 33.02
N LEU A 125 -18.82 16.08 32.58
CA LEU A 125 -19.97 15.43 33.23
C LEU A 125 -19.56 14.39 34.30
N GLY A 126 -18.38 13.77 34.17
CA GLY A 126 -17.97 12.67 35.06
C GLY A 126 -17.24 13.06 36.35
N ILE A 127 -16.35 14.06 36.31
CA ILE A 127 -15.45 14.35 37.45
C ILE A 127 -15.69 15.76 37.98
N LYS A 128 -15.77 16.78 37.11
CA LYS A 128 -16.08 18.16 37.53
C LYS A 128 -17.56 18.39 37.89
N GLY A 129 -18.48 17.61 37.32
CA GLY A 129 -19.92 17.67 37.66
C GLY A 129 -20.23 17.16 39.07
N LEU A 130 -19.52 16.10 39.51
CA LEU A 130 -19.64 15.52 40.85
C LEU A 130 -19.05 16.44 41.94
N GLU A 131 -17.94 17.11 41.64
CA GLU A 131 -17.32 18.08 42.56
C GLU A 131 -18.22 19.31 42.79
N LYS A 132 -18.93 19.76 41.74
CA LYS A 132 -19.87 20.89 41.84
C LYS A 132 -21.14 20.55 42.63
N LEU A 133 -21.68 19.33 42.47
CA LEU A 133 -22.81 18.82 43.26
C LEU A 133 -22.45 18.56 44.74
N SER A 134 -21.19 18.22 45.03
CA SER A 134 -20.71 18.06 46.41
C SER A 134 -20.63 19.40 47.14
N LYS A 135 -20.17 20.47 46.47
CA LYS A 135 -20.08 21.81 47.07
C LYS A 135 -21.44 22.45 47.30
N GLU A 136 -22.41 22.21 46.43
CA GLU A 136 -23.77 22.76 46.58
C GLU A 136 -24.57 22.10 47.72
N LYS A 137 -24.10 20.95 48.24
CA LYS A 137 -24.66 20.27 49.41
C LYS A 137 -24.04 20.69 50.75
N GLU A 138 -22.91 21.39 50.75
CA GLU A 138 -22.30 21.94 51.98
C GLU A 138 -22.75 23.38 52.30
N GLU A 139 -23.44 24.05 51.36
CA GLU A 139 -23.90 25.44 51.53
C GLU A 139 -25.43 25.56 51.78
N LYS A 140 -26.13 24.47 52.11
CA LYS A 140 -27.52 24.46 52.57
C LYS A 140 -27.72 23.75 53.91
#